data_AF-A0A073JK27-F1
#
_entry.id   AF-A0A073JK27-F1
#
_cell.length_a   1.000
_cell.length_b   1.000
_cell.length_c   1.000
_cell.angle_alpha   90.00
_cell.angle_beta   90.00
_cell.angle_gamma   90.00
#
_symmetry.space_group_name_H-M   'P 1'
#
loop_
_entity.id
_entity.type
_entity.pdbx_description
1 polymer ?
#
loop_
_entity_poly.entity_id
_entity_poly.type
_entity_poly.pdbx_seq_one_letter_code
_entity_poly.pdbx_strand_id
1 'polypeptide(L)'
;MSLKALTTAAALGVLGVGAAQADRDLSIYPAAQCAAFWLGYSDYAARSLYLKVDPTDATRAAAFRAVALRLGTSPRDRIDAYIADQRPLMETMVEAMIFGRDRQSADVFEALGETCKSFAKDHPETRKLS
;
A
#
# COMPACT_ATOMS: atom_id res chain seq x y z
N MET A 1 -26.74 58.10 -34.76
CA MET A 1 -26.78 57.27 -33.54
C MET A 1 -25.58 56.34 -33.59
N SER A 2 -24.59 56.58 -32.73
CA SER A 2 -23.29 55.89 -32.74
C SER A 2 -23.30 54.76 -31.72
N LEU A 3 -23.04 53.52 -32.16
CA LEU A 3 -22.76 52.41 -31.25
C LEU A 3 -21.26 52.40 -30.92
N LYS A 4 -20.95 52.68 -29.64
CA LYS A 4 -19.67 52.39 -29.01
C LYS A 4 -19.79 51.14 -28.14
N ALA A 5 -18.67 50.43 -28.02
CA ALA A 5 -18.38 49.29 -27.14
C ALA A 5 -18.93 47.94 -27.65
N LEU A 6 -18.25 46.80 -27.49
CA LEU A 6 -17.39 46.39 -26.38
C LEU A 6 -16.12 45.66 -26.81
N THR A 7 -15.00 46.11 -26.26
CA THR A 7 -13.79 45.31 -26.00
C THR A 7 -14.09 44.41 -24.80
N THR A 8 -13.97 43.09 -24.93
CA THR A 8 -13.82 42.20 -23.76
C THR A 8 -12.77 41.14 -24.06
N ALA A 9 -11.62 41.29 -23.40
CA ALA A 9 -10.53 40.32 -23.40
C ALA A 9 -10.97 39.06 -22.63
N ALA A 10 -10.95 37.90 -23.28
CA ALA A 10 -11.13 36.63 -22.61
C ALA A 10 -9.82 36.25 -21.91
N ALA A 11 -9.79 36.42 -20.59
CA ALA A 11 -8.71 35.92 -19.75
C ALA A 11 -8.72 34.39 -19.75
N LEU A 12 -7.66 33.80 -20.29
CA LEU A 12 -7.32 32.38 -20.12
C LEU A 12 -6.94 32.16 -18.65
N GLY A 13 -7.94 31.89 -17.82
CA GLY A 13 -7.73 31.36 -16.48
C GLY A 13 -7.12 29.97 -16.60
N VAL A 14 -5.81 29.88 -16.39
CA VAL A 14 -5.10 28.63 -16.18
C VAL A 14 -5.73 27.98 -14.95
N LEU A 15 -6.59 26.98 -15.20
CA LEU A 15 -6.97 25.99 -14.21
C LEU A 15 -5.69 25.24 -13.84
N GLY A 16 -4.93 25.81 -12.90
CA GLY A 16 -3.91 25.11 -12.17
C GLY A 16 -4.59 24.03 -11.37
N VAL A 17 -4.79 22.87 -11.99
CA VAL A 17 -5.08 21.60 -11.31
C VAL A 17 -3.79 21.27 -10.56
N GLY A 18 -3.56 21.98 -9.45
CA GLY A 18 -2.60 21.55 -8.46
C GLY A 18 -3.11 20.20 -7.98
N ALA A 19 -2.41 19.13 -8.38
CA ALA A 19 -2.53 17.86 -7.71
C ALA A 19 -2.14 18.12 -6.25
N ALA A 20 -3.13 18.43 -5.41
CA ALA A 20 -2.98 18.31 -3.99
C ALA A 20 -2.59 16.84 -3.77
N GLN A 21 -1.30 16.61 -3.53
CA GLN A 21 -0.85 15.37 -2.95
C GLN A 21 -1.60 15.29 -1.62
N ALA A 22 -2.71 14.56 -1.59
CA ALA A 22 -3.32 14.17 -0.33
C ALA A 22 -2.17 13.58 0.49
N ASP A 23 -1.89 14.19 1.64
CA ASP A 23 -0.86 13.72 2.57
C ASP A 23 -1.12 12.22 2.78
N ARG A 24 -0.28 11.38 2.15
CA ARG A 24 -0.47 9.93 2.24
C ARG A 24 -0.18 9.56 3.68
N ASP A 25 -1.14 8.93 4.32
CA ASP A 25 -0.96 8.39 5.66
C ASP A 25 0.06 7.25 5.61
N LEU A 26 1.34 7.59 5.82
CA LEU A 26 2.47 6.66 5.68
C LEU A 26 2.43 5.52 6.69
N SER A 27 1.73 5.72 7.81
CA SER A 27 1.47 4.66 8.79
C SER A 27 0.53 3.59 8.21
N ILE A 28 -0.42 3.97 7.37
CA ILE A 28 -1.34 3.04 6.70
C ILE A 28 -0.72 2.51 5.41
N TYR A 29 -0.40 3.39 4.46
CA TYR A 29 0.20 3.05 3.19
C TYR A 29 1.57 3.74 3.00
N PRO A 30 2.66 2.98 2.83
CA PRO A 30 2.71 1.53 2.61
C PRO A 30 2.90 0.69 3.89
N ALA A 31 3.18 1.28 5.06
CA ALA A 31 3.70 0.53 6.21
C ALA A 31 2.74 -0.57 6.72
N ALA A 32 1.53 -0.22 7.18
CA ALA A 32 0.57 -1.21 7.66
C ALA A 32 0.12 -2.18 6.55
N GLN A 33 0.00 -1.71 5.30
CA GLN A 33 -0.34 -2.58 4.17
C GLN A 33 0.72 -3.67 3.94
N CYS A 34 2.01 -3.33 4.05
CA CYS A 34 3.08 -4.30 3.94
C CYS A 34 3.10 -5.29 5.12
N ALA A 35 2.70 -4.85 6.32
CA ALA A 35 2.52 -5.78 7.44
C ALA A 35 1.39 -6.80 7.15
N ALA A 36 0.24 -6.33 6.64
CA ALA A 36 -0.87 -7.19 6.24
C ALA A 36 -0.49 -8.15 5.11
N PHE A 37 0.29 -7.69 4.14
CA PHE A 37 0.79 -8.49 3.01
C PHE A 37 1.56 -9.72 3.48
N TRP A 38 2.59 -9.53 4.34
CA TRP A 38 3.41 -10.64 4.83
C TRP A 38 2.62 -11.59 5.75
N LEU A 39 1.67 -11.07 6.54
CA LEU A 39 0.78 -11.93 7.32
C LEU A 39 -0.14 -12.77 6.43
N GLY A 40 -0.80 -12.16 5.44
CA GLY A 40 -1.69 -12.89 4.52
C GLY A 40 -0.95 -13.91 3.67
N TYR A 41 0.27 -13.60 3.23
CA TYR A 41 1.14 -14.56 2.55
C TYR A 41 1.50 -15.75 3.45
N SER A 42 1.90 -15.48 4.70
CA SER A 42 2.24 -16.51 5.69
C SER A 42 1.03 -17.40 6.02
N ASP A 43 -0.16 -16.82 6.15
CA ASP A 43 -1.41 -17.55 6.40
C ASP A 43 -1.73 -18.51 5.26
N TYR A 44 -1.65 -18.03 4.01
CA TYR A 44 -1.87 -18.91 2.86
C TYR A 44 -0.80 -20.01 2.81
N ALA A 45 0.47 -19.67 3.05
CA ALA A 45 1.56 -20.64 3.07
C ALA A 45 1.37 -21.74 4.12
N ALA A 46 0.75 -21.44 5.27
CA ALA A 46 0.49 -22.41 6.32
C ALA A 46 -0.56 -23.47 5.96
N ARG A 47 -1.48 -23.16 5.04
CA ARG A 47 -2.53 -24.10 4.58
C ARG A 47 -2.34 -24.61 3.16
N SER A 48 -1.43 -24.02 2.40
CA SER A 48 -1.21 -24.35 0.99
C SER A 48 -0.33 -25.58 0.82
N LEU A 49 -0.65 -26.43 -0.16
CA LEU A 49 0.23 -27.51 -0.62
C LEU A 49 1.33 -27.01 -1.57
N TYR A 50 1.25 -25.75 -2.00
CA TYR A 50 2.14 -25.17 -3.01
C TYR A 50 3.29 -24.35 -2.43
N LEU A 51 3.11 -23.84 -1.21
CA LEU A 51 4.09 -22.99 -0.53
C LEU A 51 4.63 -23.68 0.73
N LYS A 52 5.84 -23.28 1.12
CA LYS A 52 6.41 -23.61 2.42
C LYS A 52 6.30 -22.39 3.32
N VAL A 53 5.95 -22.61 4.57
CA VAL A 53 5.99 -21.56 5.60
C VAL A 53 7.43 -21.07 5.78
N ASP A 54 7.63 -19.76 5.69
CA ASP A 54 8.88 -19.10 6.05
C ASP A 54 8.68 -18.31 7.36
N PRO A 55 9.40 -18.65 8.45
CA PRO A 55 9.27 -17.92 9.72
C PRO A 55 9.70 -16.44 9.62
N THR A 56 10.43 -16.06 8.57
CA THR A 56 10.82 -14.67 8.33
C THR A 56 9.64 -13.80 7.88
N ASP A 57 8.55 -14.37 7.36
CA ASP A 57 7.36 -13.60 6.95
C ASP A 57 6.71 -12.90 8.15
N ALA A 58 6.54 -13.61 9.27
CA ALA A 58 6.04 -13.02 10.51
C ALA A 58 6.99 -11.93 11.06
N THR A 59 8.30 -12.12 10.88
CA THR A 59 9.31 -11.12 11.27
C THR A 59 9.23 -9.87 10.40
N ARG A 60 9.07 -10.02 9.07
CA ARG A 60 8.86 -8.92 8.12
C ARG A 60 7.59 -8.15 8.48
N ALA A 61 6.48 -8.85 8.71
CA ALA A 61 5.22 -8.24 9.11
C ALA A 61 5.36 -7.39 10.39
N ALA A 62 5.98 -7.95 11.42
CA ALA A 62 6.22 -7.25 12.67
C ALA A 62 7.09 -5.99 12.48
N ALA A 63 8.11 -6.05 11.62
CA ALA A 63 8.96 -4.91 11.30
C ALA A 63 8.19 -3.80 10.58
N PHE A 64 7.38 -4.10 9.57
CA PHE A 64 6.54 -3.10 8.90
C PHE A 64 5.51 -2.47 9.84
N ARG A 65 4.92 -3.27 10.74
CA ARG A 65 4.05 -2.74 11.79
C ARG A 65 4.81 -1.80 12.72
N ALA A 66 6.05 -2.12 13.10
CA ALA A 66 6.88 -1.24 13.92
C ALA A 66 7.15 0.10 13.20
N VAL A 67 7.42 0.07 11.89
CA VAL A 67 7.53 1.29 11.06
C VAL A 67 6.25 2.10 11.10
N ALA A 68 5.09 1.47 10.88
CA ALA A 68 3.79 2.15 10.93
C ALA A 68 3.57 2.87 12.27
N LEU A 69 3.83 2.19 13.38
CA LEU A 69 3.69 2.77 14.72
C LEU A 69 4.67 3.91 14.99
N ARG A 70 5.90 3.85 14.44
CA ARG A 70 6.88 4.93 14.57
C ARG A 70 6.50 6.16 13.76
N LEU A 71 5.95 5.98 12.55
CA LEU A 71 5.54 7.08 11.69
C LEU A 71 4.42 7.90 12.32
N GLY A 72 3.49 7.25 13.02
CA GLY A 72 2.54 7.93 13.91
C GLY A 72 1.55 8.88 13.22
N THR A 73 1.42 8.79 11.89
CA THR A 73 0.44 9.55 11.10
C THR A 73 -0.99 9.02 11.25
N SER A 74 -1.15 7.85 11.86
CA SER A 74 -2.45 7.29 12.28
C SER A 74 -2.39 6.73 13.71
N PRO A 75 -3.53 6.72 14.44
CA PRO A 75 -3.64 6.07 15.73
C PRO A 75 -3.27 4.57 15.70
N ARG A 76 -2.72 4.05 16.80
CA ARG A 76 -2.29 2.64 16.92
C ARG A 76 -3.42 1.65 16.65
N ASP A 77 -4.58 1.88 17.25
CA ASP A 77 -5.79 1.06 17.07
C ASP A 77 -6.24 1.04 15.60
N ARG A 78 -6.14 2.18 14.90
CA ARG A 78 -6.43 2.26 13.46
C ARG A 78 -5.43 1.48 12.62
N ILE A 79 -4.14 1.54 12.95
CA ILE A 79 -3.09 0.76 12.28
C ILE A 79 -3.36 -0.74 12.45
N ASP A 80 -3.63 -1.17 13.68
CA ASP A 80 -3.88 -2.57 14.00
C ASP A 80 -5.17 -3.09 13.35
N ALA A 81 -6.24 -2.29 13.36
CA ALA A 81 -7.49 -2.60 12.66
C ALA A 81 -7.27 -2.74 11.15
N TYR A 82 -6.54 -1.80 10.53
CA TYR A 82 -6.23 -1.89 9.09
C TYR A 82 -5.46 -3.16 8.74
N ILE A 83 -4.45 -3.54 9.55
CA ILE A 83 -3.69 -4.78 9.34
C ILE A 83 -4.62 -5.99 9.43
N ALA A 84 -5.48 -6.04 10.45
CA ALA A 84 -6.42 -7.13 10.66
C ALA A 84 -7.42 -7.26 9.50
N ASP A 85 -7.95 -6.14 9.01
CA ASP A 85 -8.92 -6.11 7.91
C ASP A 85 -8.29 -6.52 6.57
N GLN A 86 -7.06 -6.10 6.32
CA GLN A 86 -6.39 -6.37 5.03
C GLN A 86 -5.78 -7.77 4.96
N ARG A 87 -5.31 -8.34 6.08
CA ARG A 87 -4.68 -9.67 6.14
C ARG A 87 -5.44 -10.78 5.37
N PRO A 88 -6.75 -11.01 5.58
CA PRO A 88 -7.48 -12.05 4.84
C PRO A 88 -7.66 -11.73 3.35
N LEU A 89 -7.66 -10.44 2.96
CA LEU A 89 -7.69 -10.05 1.56
C LEU A 89 -6.36 -10.37 0.86
N MET A 90 -5.24 -10.14 1.55
CA MET A 90 -3.91 -10.50 1.05
C MET A 90 -3.77 -12.01 0.88
N GLU A 91 -4.29 -12.79 1.83
CA GLU A 91 -4.36 -14.24 1.71
C GLU A 91 -5.17 -14.69 0.48
N THR A 92 -6.35 -14.10 0.27
CA THR A 92 -7.22 -14.38 -0.89
C THR A 92 -6.53 -14.04 -2.20
N MET A 93 -5.80 -12.91 -2.27
CA MET A 93 -5.03 -12.52 -3.44
C MET A 93 -3.93 -13.56 -3.77
N VAL A 94 -3.22 -14.05 -2.76
CA VAL A 94 -2.17 -15.08 -2.95
C VAL A 94 -2.79 -16.41 -3.43
N GLU A 95 -3.94 -16.80 -2.87
CA GLU A 95 -4.69 -17.96 -3.34
C GLU A 95 -5.12 -17.83 -4.80
N ALA A 96 -5.71 -16.68 -5.18
CA ALA A 96 -6.12 -16.42 -6.55
C ALA A 96 -4.95 -16.45 -7.54
N MET A 97 -3.80 -15.88 -7.17
CA MET A 97 -2.58 -15.92 -7.96
C MET A 97 -2.07 -17.35 -8.17
N ILE A 98 -1.95 -18.14 -7.09
CA ILE A 98 -1.29 -19.45 -7.13
C ILE A 98 -2.24 -20.54 -7.65
N PHE A 99 -3.41 -20.68 -7.01
CA PHE A 99 -4.36 -21.74 -7.33
C PHE A 99 -5.24 -21.34 -8.51
N GLY A 100 -5.78 -20.11 -8.47
CA GLY A 100 -6.64 -19.58 -9.54
C GLY A 100 -5.89 -19.23 -10.83
N ARG A 101 -4.54 -19.12 -10.78
CA ARG A 101 -3.70 -18.62 -11.87
C ARG A 101 -4.19 -17.26 -12.41
N ASP A 102 -4.78 -16.47 -11.53
CA ASP A 102 -5.36 -15.18 -11.90
C ASP A 102 -4.25 -14.15 -12.13
N ARG A 103 -4.13 -13.69 -13.38
CA ARG A 103 -3.07 -12.76 -13.79
C ARG A 103 -3.20 -11.41 -13.12
N GLN A 104 -4.42 -10.93 -12.91
CA GLN A 104 -4.64 -9.64 -12.28
C GLN A 104 -4.16 -9.66 -10.82
N SER A 105 -4.45 -10.74 -10.09
CA SER A 105 -3.94 -10.95 -8.73
C SER A 105 -2.41 -11.07 -8.71
N ALA A 106 -1.81 -11.71 -9.71
CA ALA A 106 -0.35 -11.76 -9.85
C ALA A 106 0.26 -10.36 -10.02
N ASP A 107 -0.30 -9.54 -10.91
CA ASP A 107 0.19 -8.18 -11.16
C ASP A 107 0.08 -7.31 -9.89
N VAL A 108 -1.03 -7.42 -9.14
CA VAL A 108 -1.22 -6.70 -7.87
C VAL A 108 -0.24 -7.19 -6.80
N PHE A 109 -0.02 -8.50 -6.69
CA PHE A 109 0.94 -9.10 -5.77
C PHE A 109 2.37 -8.60 -6.04
N GLU A 110 2.81 -8.61 -7.30
CA GLU A 110 4.13 -8.15 -7.72
C GLU A 110 4.32 -6.65 -7.44
N ALA A 111 3.33 -5.82 -7.78
CA ALA A 111 3.37 -4.39 -7.54
C ALA A 111 3.43 -4.05 -6.03
N LEU A 112 2.67 -4.79 -5.21
CA LEU A 112 2.70 -4.62 -3.76
C LEU A 112 4.04 -5.10 -3.17
N GLY A 113 4.57 -6.23 -3.65
CA GLY A 113 5.88 -6.74 -3.25
C GLY A 113 7.00 -5.73 -3.52
N GLU A 114 7.03 -5.12 -4.71
CA GLU A 114 8.01 -4.09 -5.04
C GLU A 114 7.79 -2.80 -4.24
N THR A 115 6.55 -2.43 -3.93
CA THR A 115 6.24 -1.32 -3.01
C THR A 115 6.85 -1.58 -1.64
N CYS A 116 6.64 -2.77 -1.07
CA CYS A 116 7.17 -3.13 0.24
C CYS A 116 8.69 -3.20 0.26
N LYS A 117 9.30 -3.75 -0.79
CA LYS A 117 10.77 -3.81 -0.95
C LYS A 117 11.39 -2.42 -1.11
N SER A 118 10.76 -1.53 -1.88
CA SER A 118 11.22 -0.15 -2.04
C SER A 118 11.15 0.58 -0.71
N PHE A 119 9.99 0.55 -0.05
CA PHE A 119 9.77 1.18 1.25
C PHE A 119 10.71 0.64 2.33
N ALA A 120 10.97 -0.67 2.35
CA ALA A 120 11.80 -1.30 3.36
C ALA A 120 13.24 -0.76 3.39
N LYS A 121 13.77 -0.30 2.25
CA LYS A 121 15.14 0.24 2.14
C LYS A 121 15.31 1.53 2.95
N ASP A 122 14.25 2.29 3.15
CA ASP A 122 14.31 3.59 3.81
C ASP A 122 14.09 3.52 5.33
N HIS A 123 13.77 2.33 5.86
CA HIS A 123 13.45 2.15 7.27
C HIS A 123 14.36 1.12 7.96
N PRO A 124 14.98 1.49 9.10
CA PRO A 124 15.96 0.64 9.77
C PRO A 124 15.38 -0.68 10.27
N GLU A 125 14.09 -0.71 10.62
CA GLU A 125 13.39 -1.91 11.10
C GLU A 125 13.30 -3.00 10.02
N THR A 126 13.22 -2.59 8.75
CA THR A 126 12.92 -3.46 7.61
C THR A 126 14.10 -3.67 6.67
N ARG A 127 15.10 -2.79 6.67
CA ARG A 127 16.22 -2.79 5.71
C ARG A 127 17.07 -4.09 5.71
N LYS A 128 17.14 -4.78 6.85
CA LYS A 128 17.88 -6.06 6.95
C LYS A 128 17.03 -7.29 6.60
N LEU A 129 15.75 -7.06 6.37
CA LEU A 129 14.77 -8.10 6.06
C LEU A 129 14.38 -8.07 4.58
N SER A 130 14.66 -6.98 3.86
CA SER A 130 14.37 -6.80 2.43
C SER A 130 15.34 -7.58 1.53
#